data_AF-A0A7V6N7S6-F1
#
_entry.id   AF-A0A7V6N7S6-F1
#
_cell.length_a   1.000
_cell.length_b   1.000
_cell.length_c   1.000
_cell.angle_alpha   90.00
_cell.angle_beta   90.00
_cell.angle_gamma   90.00
#
_symmetry.space_group_name_H-M   'P 1'
#
loop_
_entity.id
_entity.type
_entity.pdbx_description
1 polymer ?
#
loop_
_entity_poly.entity_id
_entity_poly.type
_entity_poly.pdbx_seq_one_letter_code
_entity_poly.pdbx_strand_id
1 'polypeptide(L)'
;MRRIILCLSIILITSLAFAQNFNSFRNLSTGGALQGEVEKAFDPVDLYSLNGIHLFSGLSNLSANDKIFANDGESYFLLGAASDKVFIKNLKGSLFFKFSDVQSPKAITYNPGIGTTPLTGEGQVHSKWEMYKDTNNNDLYDRYESKTMTLKNSEEKQKMDLFLVLSHKLRDDLVMGYRFGYINAGESKNAARQEMQLADMDSHSYDIVTILKNLQDFDPIISQYEKTNREKGDFSTENTSNKIQNQIAAMLDREKWDLSIYLRNEYGTDKDITDDKASSYEEELSADYYIDKNENFILKDEYKGMINQLFGRFRYKFLETKRFRYPGNLALGLGFRHSFFKSNYTEDTIYEHDDIDFLDDRYTRLATDKYSYDADAKGLGFMGSVVLSYPLNERTMLGMGLLCDINKVKREGDYSFSFEAETSSFTDVSDWQNTSTAYQYEKGDITLEDISSTLSVPVGLEYWFTNNMKWAMRFGSMFKRTMKIEKSLHEPTLITPRTVQDEWADGSVNITHLPYVSELENLSNTKVINSTDLSYGICYQANKNLKIELLGMFEKGNTDLWNTDFIQSLKLSFSLKFD
;
A
#
# COMPACT_ATOMS: atom_id res chain seq x y z
N MET A 1 30.86 4.69 -12.69
CA MET A 1 30.69 5.24 -11.31
C MET A 1 29.53 6.22 -11.17
N ARG A 2 29.44 7.35 -11.90
CA ARG A 2 28.38 8.36 -11.65
C ARG A 2 26.92 7.88 -11.84
N ARG A 3 26.67 6.77 -12.56
CA ARG A 3 25.33 6.24 -12.92
C ARG A 3 24.76 5.05 -12.10
N ILE A 4 25.51 4.36 -11.23
CA ILE A 4 25.07 3.05 -10.63
C ILE A 4 24.38 3.10 -9.24
N ILE A 5 24.53 4.10 -8.38
CA ILE A 5 24.19 5.48 -8.65
C ILE A 5 22.67 5.53 -8.89
N LEU A 6 22.13 5.77 -10.09
CA LEU A 6 20.98 6.65 -10.35
C LEU A 6 19.53 6.11 -10.53
N CYS A 7 19.16 4.81 -10.65
CA CYS A 7 17.85 4.34 -11.19
C CYS A 7 16.68 3.54 -10.47
N LEU A 8 16.80 2.65 -9.46
CA LEU A 8 15.67 2.28 -8.55
C LEU A 8 15.16 3.41 -7.66
N SER A 9 13.92 3.84 -7.85
CA SER A 9 13.25 4.60 -6.78
C SER A 9 11.73 4.76 -6.87
N ILE A 10 11.02 4.04 -7.75
CA ILE A 10 9.57 3.87 -7.53
C ILE A 10 9.38 2.88 -6.36
N ILE A 11 8.16 2.43 -6.13
CA ILE A 11 7.66 1.56 -5.04
C ILE A 11 8.68 1.33 -3.89
N LEU A 12 8.56 1.99 -2.75
CA LEU A 12 7.31 2.03 -1.98
C LEU A 12 6.92 3.41 -1.42
N ILE A 13 5.64 3.53 -1.08
CA ILE A 13 4.91 4.77 -0.90
C ILE A 13 5.36 5.58 0.34
N THR A 14 5.43 6.90 0.15
CA THR A 14 5.95 7.92 1.06
C THR A 14 5.27 8.00 2.43
N SER A 15 5.95 7.63 3.53
CA SER A 15 5.37 7.75 4.88
C SER A 15 6.32 7.87 6.09
N LEU A 16 7.49 8.54 5.98
CA LEU A 16 8.44 8.72 7.11
C LEU A 16 8.57 10.16 7.66
N ALA A 17 7.45 10.80 7.99
CA ALA A 17 7.45 11.94 8.92
C ALA A 17 7.67 11.45 10.38
N PHE A 18 8.88 10.96 10.67
CA PHE A 18 9.27 10.39 11.98
C PHE A 18 8.35 9.26 12.49
N ALA A 19 7.87 8.38 11.61
CA ALA A 19 7.22 7.16 12.07
C ALA A 19 8.25 6.27 12.80
N GLN A 20 8.18 6.28 14.13
CA GLN A 20 8.56 5.11 14.91
C GLN A 20 7.41 4.12 14.74
N ASN A 21 7.70 2.86 14.40
CA ASN A 21 6.67 1.83 14.23
C ASN A 21 5.86 1.60 15.54
N PHE A 22 6.45 1.98 16.68
CA PHE A 22 5.90 1.88 18.03
C PHE A 22 5.86 3.28 18.66
N ASN A 23 4.67 3.86 18.77
CA ASN A 23 4.45 5.16 19.44
C ASN A 23 3.66 4.95 20.73
N SER A 24 3.94 5.74 21.77
CA SER A 24 3.17 5.70 23.00
C SER A 24 1.85 6.47 22.86
N PHE A 25 0.87 6.09 23.67
CA PHE A 25 -0.41 6.79 23.75
C PHE A 25 -0.25 8.26 24.12
N ARG A 26 0.79 8.63 24.88
CA ARG A 26 1.15 10.02 25.19
C ARG A 26 1.54 10.81 23.93
N ASN A 27 2.28 10.20 23.01
CA ASN A 27 2.68 10.82 21.76
C ASN A 27 1.50 10.95 20.79
N LEU A 28 0.74 9.85 20.61
CA LEU A 28 -0.44 9.80 19.75
C LEU A 28 -1.50 10.84 20.16
N SER A 29 -1.83 10.93 21.46
CA SER A 29 -2.81 11.90 22.01
C SER A 29 -2.30 13.35 22.14
N THR A 30 -1.05 13.62 21.77
CA THR A 30 -0.46 14.97 21.74
C THR A 30 0.00 15.35 20.33
N GLY A 31 -0.57 14.71 19.29
CA GLY A 31 -0.27 15.00 17.89
C GLY A 31 1.20 14.79 17.53
N GLY A 32 1.90 13.89 18.21
CA GLY A 32 3.34 13.66 18.06
C GLY A 32 4.24 14.54 18.93
N ALA A 33 3.69 15.54 19.65
CA ALA A 33 4.49 16.61 20.27
C ALA A 33 5.17 16.24 21.60
N LEU A 34 4.63 15.31 22.39
CA LEU A 34 5.21 14.89 23.68
C LEU A 34 5.57 13.39 23.67
N GLN A 35 6.82 13.05 23.97
CA GLN A 35 7.28 11.66 24.05
C GLN A 35 6.93 10.99 25.39
N GLY A 36 6.70 9.68 25.37
CA GLY A 36 6.39 8.84 26.53
C GLY A 36 7.58 7.96 26.96
N GLU A 37 7.34 6.65 27.07
CA GLU A 37 8.34 5.63 27.41
C GLU A 37 8.67 4.70 26.24
N VAL A 38 7.69 4.42 25.36
CA VAL A 38 7.87 3.55 24.18
C VAL A 38 8.95 4.13 23.25
N GLU A 39 8.92 5.44 23.01
CA GLU A 39 9.86 6.13 22.13
C GLU A 39 11.30 6.07 22.68
N LYS A 40 11.43 6.06 24.01
CA LYS A 40 12.74 5.92 24.68
C LYS A 40 13.22 4.48 24.64
N ALA A 41 12.33 3.52 24.80
CA ALA A 41 12.66 2.12 24.64
C ALA A 41 13.02 1.76 23.19
N PHE A 42 12.52 2.51 22.20
CA PHE A 42 12.75 2.30 20.77
C PHE A 42 13.96 3.07 20.20
N ASP A 43 14.37 4.18 20.83
CA ASP A 43 15.61 4.92 20.54
C ASP A 43 16.81 4.29 21.29
N PRO A 44 17.85 3.78 20.59
CA PRO A 44 18.97 3.10 21.25
C PRO A 44 19.78 3.97 22.22
N VAL A 45 19.77 5.29 22.08
CA VAL A 45 20.50 6.20 22.98
C VAL A 45 19.64 6.84 24.05
N ASP A 46 18.30 6.81 23.94
CA ASP A 46 17.41 7.15 25.06
C ASP A 46 16.98 5.91 25.88
N LEU A 47 17.15 4.66 25.40
CA LEU A 47 16.82 3.44 26.15
C LEU A 47 17.59 3.31 27.48
N TYR A 48 18.82 3.82 27.57
CA TYR A 48 19.57 3.90 28.83
C TYR A 48 18.81 4.65 29.95
N SER A 49 17.80 5.46 29.59
CA SER A 49 17.09 6.34 30.52
C SER A 49 16.05 5.62 31.40
N LEU A 50 15.54 4.47 30.95
CA LEU A 50 14.51 3.66 31.61
C LEU A 50 15.14 2.71 32.64
N ASN A 51 14.51 2.51 33.80
CA ASN A 51 15.03 1.67 34.90
C ASN A 51 13.93 0.73 35.41
N GLY A 52 14.27 -0.51 35.75
CA GLY A 52 13.31 -1.58 36.03
C GLY A 52 12.97 -2.42 34.80
N ILE A 53 11.92 -3.23 34.90
CA ILE A 53 11.30 -3.94 33.77
C ILE A 53 10.03 -3.16 33.39
N HIS A 54 9.95 -2.68 32.15
CA HIS A 54 8.74 -2.09 31.57
C HIS A 54 8.11 -3.09 30.60
N LEU A 55 6.79 -3.27 30.66
CA LEU A 55 5.99 -3.97 29.65
C LEU A 55 5.04 -2.96 29.00
N PHE A 56 4.89 -3.06 27.68
CA PHE A 56 4.04 -2.23 26.85
C PHE A 56 3.07 -3.13 26.06
N SER A 57 1.79 -2.76 26.01
CA SER A 57 0.83 -3.37 25.08
C SER A 57 0.04 -2.30 24.34
N GLY A 58 -0.35 -2.60 23.12
CA GLY A 58 -1.34 -1.85 22.34
C GLY A 58 -2.37 -2.81 21.77
N LEU A 59 -3.65 -2.51 22.01
CA LEU A 59 -4.79 -3.18 21.37
C LEU A 59 -5.56 -2.13 20.57
N SER A 60 -5.55 -2.26 19.24
CA SER A 60 -6.42 -1.51 18.33
C SER A 60 -7.55 -2.41 17.83
N ASN A 61 -8.31 -2.99 18.76
CA ASN A 61 -9.29 -4.03 18.49
C ASN A 61 -10.65 -3.51 17.98
N LEU A 62 -10.73 -2.27 17.49
CA LEU A 62 -11.96 -1.67 16.96
C LEU A 62 -11.66 -0.81 15.72
N SER A 63 -12.44 -1.09 14.66
CA SER A 63 -12.60 -0.36 13.39
C SER A 63 -11.38 -0.17 12.45
N ALA A 64 -11.63 -0.45 11.17
CA ALA A 64 -10.69 -0.32 10.06
C ALA A 64 -10.72 1.06 9.36
N ASN A 65 -11.53 2.02 9.85
CA ASN A 65 -11.76 3.32 9.20
C ASN A 65 -10.89 4.48 9.74
N ASP A 66 -9.95 4.24 10.66
CA ASP A 66 -9.09 5.29 11.26
C ASP A 66 -8.11 5.90 10.24
N LYS A 67 -8.55 6.97 9.59
CA LYS A 67 -7.77 7.77 8.62
C LYS A 67 -6.66 8.63 9.26
N ILE A 68 -6.53 8.68 10.59
CA ILE A 68 -5.55 9.54 11.27
C ILE A 68 -4.25 8.78 11.58
N PHE A 69 -4.33 7.46 11.76
CA PHE A 69 -3.15 6.57 11.75
C PHE A 69 -3.08 5.66 10.51
N ALA A 70 -3.69 6.10 9.40
CA ALA A 70 -3.62 5.46 8.09
C ALA A 70 -2.25 5.63 7.39
N ASN A 71 -1.22 5.07 8.00
CA ASN A 71 -0.29 4.23 7.25
C ASN A 71 -0.84 2.80 7.10
N ASP A 72 -1.58 2.32 8.12
CA ASP A 72 -1.93 0.90 8.24
C ASP A 72 -3.46 0.70 8.21
N GLY A 73 -4.23 1.43 9.02
CA GLY A 73 -5.69 1.23 9.14
C GLY A 73 -6.12 -0.11 9.78
N GLU A 74 -5.15 -0.95 10.13
CA GLU A 74 -5.32 -2.33 10.53
C GLU A 74 -5.63 -2.55 12.03
N SER A 75 -6.31 -3.66 12.32
CA SER A 75 -6.35 -4.28 13.66
C SER A 75 -5.02 -4.96 13.99
N TYR A 76 -4.10 -4.27 14.67
CA TYR A 76 -2.82 -4.85 15.06
C TYR A 76 -2.71 -5.20 16.56
N PHE A 77 -1.95 -6.25 16.84
CA PHE A 77 -1.49 -6.63 18.16
C PHE A 77 -0.08 -6.07 18.38
N LEU A 78 0.13 -5.31 19.45
CA LEU A 78 1.44 -4.73 19.81
C LEU A 78 1.87 -5.20 21.19
N LEU A 79 3.07 -5.80 21.26
CA LEU A 79 3.81 -6.09 22.48
C LEU A 79 5.16 -5.39 22.47
N GLY A 80 5.58 -4.94 23.65
CA GLY A 80 6.95 -4.50 23.89
C GLY A 80 7.39 -4.80 25.32
N ALA A 81 8.68 -5.04 25.50
CA ALA A 81 9.32 -5.13 26.80
C ALA A 81 10.64 -4.36 26.78
N ALA A 82 10.97 -3.67 27.87
CA ALA A 82 12.28 -3.04 28.06
C ALA A 82 12.80 -3.33 29.47
N SER A 83 14.11 -3.52 29.64
CA SER A 83 14.69 -3.86 30.94
C SER A 83 16.12 -3.36 31.15
N ASP A 84 16.41 -2.94 32.38
CA ASP A 84 17.77 -2.79 32.91
C ASP A 84 18.31 -4.02 33.67
N LYS A 85 17.51 -5.09 33.80
CA LYS A 85 17.85 -6.34 34.50
C LYS A 85 18.53 -7.36 33.58
N VAL A 86 19.24 -6.90 32.55
CA VAL A 86 19.94 -7.79 31.59
C VAL A 86 21.16 -8.42 32.29
N PHE A 87 21.51 -9.66 31.92
CA PHE A 87 22.64 -10.39 32.49
C PHE A 87 24.02 -9.73 32.25
N ILE A 88 24.11 -8.76 31.34
CA ILE A 88 25.32 -7.98 31.06
C ILE A 88 25.25 -6.64 31.81
N LYS A 89 26.22 -6.39 32.69
CA LYS A 89 26.34 -5.12 33.45
C LYS A 89 26.35 -3.91 32.51
N ASN A 90 25.64 -2.85 32.90
CA ASN A 90 25.45 -1.59 32.15
C ASN A 90 24.72 -1.74 30.79
N LEU A 91 24.30 -2.94 30.38
CA LEU A 91 23.45 -3.14 29.20
C LEU A 91 21.97 -3.05 29.59
N LYS A 92 21.20 -2.37 28.75
CA LYS A 92 19.73 -2.39 28.74
C LYS A 92 19.26 -2.92 27.40
N GLY A 93 18.15 -3.62 27.39
CA GLY A 93 17.56 -4.18 26.19
C GLY A 93 16.07 -3.87 26.10
N SER A 94 15.56 -3.75 24.89
CA SER A 94 14.12 -3.82 24.61
C SER A 94 13.85 -4.72 23.41
N LEU A 95 12.69 -5.36 23.43
CA LEU A 95 12.16 -6.17 22.35
C LEU A 95 10.75 -5.68 22.04
N PHE A 96 10.46 -5.48 20.76
CA PHE A 96 9.16 -5.03 20.26
C PHE A 96 8.68 -5.96 19.16
N PHE A 97 7.39 -6.29 19.21
CA PHE A 97 6.70 -7.10 18.23
C PHE A 97 5.34 -6.45 17.92
N LYS A 98 5.06 -6.24 16.65
CA LYS A 98 3.75 -5.84 16.16
C LYS A 98 3.33 -6.80 15.05
N PHE A 99 2.12 -7.31 15.14
CA PHE A 99 1.55 -8.23 14.17
C PHE A 99 0.15 -7.77 13.75
N SER A 100 -0.19 -8.01 12.50
CA SER A 100 -1.49 -7.75 11.89
C SER A 100 -1.75 -8.78 10.79
N ASP A 101 -2.99 -9.22 10.70
CA ASP A 101 -3.51 -10.13 9.66
C ASP A 101 -5.01 -9.84 9.56
N VAL A 102 -5.41 -9.10 8.52
CA VAL A 102 -6.72 -8.47 8.40
C VAL A 102 -7.28 -8.68 7.00
N GLN A 103 -8.24 -9.60 6.88
CA GLN A 103 -9.09 -9.72 5.70
C GLN A 103 -10.24 -8.71 5.81
N SER A 104 -10.25 -7.72 4.94
CA SER A 104 -11.31 -6.70 4.83
C SER A 104 -12.24 -7.06 3.66
N PRO A 105 -13.47 -7.53 3.92
CA PRO A 105 -14.45 -7.67 2.86
C PRO A 105 -14.76 -6.29 2.28
N LYS A 106 -14.93 -6.20 0.96
CA LYS A 106 -15.25 -4.95 0.24
C LYS A 106 -16.65 -5.01 -0.32
N ALA A 107 -17.25 -3.84 -0.50
CA ALA A 107 -18.56 -3.72 -1.10
C ALA A 107 -18.56 -4.28 -2.53
N ILE A 108 -19.63 -5.02 -2.83
CA ILE A 108 -19.99 -5.52 -4.15
C ILE A 108 -21.31 -4.82 -4.51
N THR A 109 -21.41 -4.29 -5.72
CA THR A 109 -22.63 -3.72 -6.28
C THR A 109 -22.62 -3.97 -7.78
N TYR A 110 -23.24 -5.08 -8.18
CA TYR A 110 -23.32 -5.51 -9.56
C TYR A 110 -24.76 -5.42 -10.04
N ASN A 111 -24.97 -4.77 -11.20
CA ASN A 111 -26.28 -4.77 -11.85
C ASN A 111 -26.33 -5.95 -12.84
N PRO A 112 -27.10 -7.02 -12.59
CA PRO A 112 -27.13 -8.19 -13.46
C PRO A 112 -27.77 -7.96 -14.84
N GLY A 113 -28.31 -6.76 -15.10
CA GLY A 113 -29.07 -6.39 -16.30
C GLY A 113 -30.51 -6.91 -16.29
N ILE A 114 -30.90 -7.56 -15.20
CA ILE A 114 -32.03 -8.49 -15.14
C ILE A 114 -32.77 -8.31 -13.81
N GLY A 115 -34.07 -8.02 -13.88
CA GLY A 115 -34.86 -7.59 -12.71
C GLY A 115 -34.61 -6.13 -12.32
N THR A 116 -35.22 -5.68 -11.22
CA THR A 116 -35.20 -4.27 -10.79
C THR A 116 -34.26 -3.97 -9.62
N THR A 117 -33.52 -4.98 -9.12
CA THR A 117 -32.72 -4.87 -7.89
C THR A 117 -31.26 -5.22 -8.18
N PRO A 118 -30.29 -4.32 -7.93
CA PRO A 118 -28.88 -4.65 -8.05
C PRO A 118 -28.46 -5.67 -6.99
N LEU A 119 -27.49 -6.52 -7.32
CA LEU A 119 -26.91 -7.48 -6.40
C LEU A 119 -25.88 -6.75 -5.52
N THR A 120 -26.19 -6.60 -4.24
CA THR A 120 -25.34 -5.91 -3.26
C THR A 120 -24.92 -6.83 -2.12
N GLY A 121 -23.73 -6.58 -1.57
CA GLY A 121 -23.17 -7.33 -0.44
C GLY A 121 -21.72 -6.96 -0.17
N GLU A 122 -21.03 -7.74 0.66
CA GLU A 122 -19.62 -7.51 1.01
C GLU A 122 -18.82 -8.83 0.98
N GLY A 123 -17.56 -8.78 0.54
CA GLY A 123 -16.64 -9.93 0.61
C GLY A 123 -16.87 -10.97 -0.48
N GLN A 124 -17.89 -11.81 -0.33
CA GLN A 124 -18.32 -12.75 -1.37
C GLN A 124 -19.85 -12.78 -1.45
N VAL A 125 -20.39 -12.63 -2.65
CA VAL A 125 -21.82 -12.75 -2.93
C VAL A 125 -22.04 -13.87 -3.93
N HIS A 126 -22.94 -14.81 -3.60
CA HIS A 126 -23.43 -15.82 -4.53
C HIS A 126 -24.91 -15.59 -4.76
N SER A 127 -25.33 -15.65 -6.02
CA SER A 127 -26.72 -15.44 -6.42
C SER A 127 -27.08 -16.36 -7.59
N LYS A 128 -28.32 -16.84 -7.60
CA LYS A 128 -28.92 -17.55 -8.72
C LYS A 128 -30.27 -16.92 -9.00
N TRP A 129 -30.50 -16.58 -10.27
CA TRP A 129 -31.77 -16.10 -10.76
C TRP A 129 -32.25 -17.02 -11.89
N GLU A 130 -33.56 -17.29 -11.92
CA GLU A 130 -34.24 -18.14 -12.89
C GLU A 130 -35.55 -17.45 -13.29
N MET A 131 -35.92 -17.57 -14.57
CA MET A 131 -37.16 -16.99 -15.09
C MET A 131 -37.66 -17.79 -16.30
N TYR A 132 -38.98 -17.84 -16.42
CA TYR A 132 -39.72 -18.34 -17.57
C TYR A 132 -40.38 -17.14 -18.28
N LYS A 133 -40.19 -17.04 -19.59
CA LYS A 133 -40.84 -16.07 -20.48
C LYS A 133 -41.86 -16.80 -21.36
N ASP A 134 -42.92 -16.08 -21.70
CA ASP A 134 -43.66 -16.26 -22.94
C ASP A 134 -43.16 -15.15 -23.88
N THR A 135 -42.57 -15.50 -25.02
CA THR A 135 -42.04 -14.55 -26.01
C THR A 135 -42.94 -14.36 -27.22
N ASN A 136 -43.87 -15.28 -27.47
CA ASN A 136 -44.77 -15.24 -28.62
C ASN A 136 -46.21 -14.78 -28.27
N ASN A 137 -46.52 -14.67 -26.98
CA ASN A 137 -47.78 -14.22 -26.37
C ASN A 137 -48.95 -15.19 -26.63
N ASN A 138 -48.72 -16.49 -26.41
CA ASN A 138 -49.74 -17.55 -26.52
C ASN A 138 -50.23 -18.12 -25.18
N ASP A 139 -49.84 -17.50 -24.05
CA ASP A 139 -50.10 -17.93 -22.67
C ASP A 139 -49.32 -19.21 -22.24
N LEU A 140 -48.30 -19.63 -22.99
CA LEU A 140 -47.37 -20.72 -22.64
C LEU A 140 -45.94 -20.19 -22.43
N TYR A 141 -45.20 -20.80 -21.49
CA TYR A 141 -43.79 -20.47 -21.29
C TYR A 141 -42.92 -21.16 -22.35
N ASP A 142 -42.42 -20.38 -23.31
CA ASP A 142 -41.61 -20.86 -24.43
C ASP A 142 -40.09 -20.78 -24.19
N ARG A 143 -39.64 -20.00 -23.19
CA ARG A 143 -38.22 -19.69 -22.99
C ARG A 143 -37.83 -19.65 -21.52
N TYR A 144 -36.72 -20.33 -21.19
CA TYR A 144 -36.10 -20.36 -19.87
C TYR A 144 -34.76 -19.61 -19.88
N GLU A 145 -34.51 -18.87 -18.81
CA GLU A 145 -33.28 -18.10 -18.61
C GLU A 145 -32.80 -18.29 -17.17
N SER A 146 -31.51 -18.59 -16.98
CA SER A 146 -30.91 -18.86 -15.67
C SER A 146 -29.52 -18.24 -15.58
N LYS A 147 -29.34 -17.28 -14.66
CA LYS A 147 -28.06 -16.60 -14.43
C LYS A 147 -27.56 -16.92 -13.01
N THR A 148 -26.48 -17.69 -12.93
CA THR A 148 -25.75 -17.97 -11.68
C THR A 148 -24.53 -17.07 -11.61
N MET A 149 -24.29 -16.43 -10.47
CA MET A 149 -23.24 -15.44 -10.27
C MET A 149 -22.52 -15.68 -8.95
N THR A 150 -21.19 -15.70 -8.98
CA THR A 150 -20.35 -15.67 -7.78
C THR A 150 -19.36 -14.50 -7.92
N LEU A 151 -19.48 -13.52 -7.02
CA LEU A 151 -18.68 -12.30 -7.01
C LEU A 151 -17.82 -12.27 -5.74
N LYS A 152 -16.57 -11.82 -5.83
CA LYS A 152 -15.61 -11.73 -4.72
C LYS A 152 -14.87 -10.40 -4.75
N ASN A 153 -14.88 -9.68 -3.63
CA ASN A 153 -14.10 -8.45 -3.44
C ASN A 153 -13.57 -8.40 -2.00
N SER A 154 -12.25 -8.54 -1.86
CA SER A 154 -11.56 -8.57 -0.57
C SER A 154 -10.18 -7.93 -0.68
N GLU A 155 -9.79 -7.24 0.38
CA GLU A 155 -8.43 -6.72 0.58
C GLU A 155 -7.86 -7.37 1.84
N GLU A 156 -6.79 -8.14 1.71
CA GLU A 156 -6.05 -8.71 2.84
C GLU A 156 -4.83 -7.84 3.12
N LYS A 157 -4.56 -7.55 4.40
CA LYS A 157 -3.36 -6.84 4.86
C LYS A 157 -2.68 -7.64 5.96
N GLN A 158 -1.41 -7.93 5.77
CA GLN A 158 -0.55 -8.62 6.72
C GLN A 158 0.64 -7.75 7.08
N LYS A 159 1.01 -7.73 8.36
CA LYS A 159 2.13 -6.93 8.85
C LYS A 159 2.85 -7.59 10.00
N MET A 160 4.18 -7.61 9.96
CA MET A 160 5.01 -8.08 11.06
C MET A 160 6.24 -7.18 11.23
N ASP A 161 6.26 -6.42 12.33
CA ASP A 161 7.43 -5.65 12.77
C ASP A 161 8.06 -6.35 13.98
N LEU A 162 9.36 -6.64 13.93
CA LEU A 162 10.16 -7.16 15.03
C LEU A 162 11.39 -6.27 15.23
N PHE A 163 11.58 -5.70 16.42
CA PHE A 163 12.77 -4.89 16.74
C PHE A 163 13.43 -5.32 18.05
N LEU A 164 14.75 -5.43 18.02
CA LEU A 164 15.62 -5.59 19.19
C LEU A 164 16.45 -4.32 19.35
N VAL A 165 16.32 -3.64 20.49
CA VAL A 165 17.13 -2.46 20.82
C VAL A 165 18.03 -2.78 22.01
N LEU A 166 19.28 -2.35 21.93
CA LEU A 166 20.30 -2.50 22.95
C LEU A 166 20.90 -1.12 23.27
N SER A 167 21.17 -0.84 24.54
CA SER A 167 21.76 0.41 25.00
C SER A 167 22.76 0.14 26.11
N HIS A 168 24.00 0.61 25.95
CA HIS A 168 25.10 0.32 26.86
C HIS A 168 25.83 1.60 27.29
N LYS A 169 25.93 1.80 28.61
CA LYS A 169 26.62 2.95 29.20
C LYS A 169 28.12 2.64 29.36
N LEU A 170 28.92 3.12 28.40
CA LEU A 170 30.38 2.95 28.37
C LEU A 170 31.09 3.78 29.45
N ARG A 171 30.64 5.02 29.67
CA ARG A 171 31.18 5.95 30.68
C ARG A 171 30.04 6.79 31.26
N ASP A 172 30.32 7.58 32.28
CA ASP A 172 29.32 8.46 32.86
C ASP A 172 28.73 9.48 31.89
N ASP A 173 29.50 9.87 30.87
CA ASP A 173 29.09 10.79 29.82
C ASP A 173 28.78 10.14 28.46
N LEU A 174 28.93 8.82 28.31
CA LEU A 174 28.92 8.17 26.99
C LEU A 174 28.03 6.92 26.97
N VAL A 175 27.00 6.98 26.12
CA VAL A 175 26.09 5.88 25.79
C VAL A 175 26.35 5.48 24.34
N MET A 176 26.38 4.17 24.05
CA MET A 176 26.15 3.66 22.71
C MET A 176 24.91 2.78 22.70
N GLY A 177 24.26 2.69 21.55
CA GLY A 177 23.14 1.79 21.36
C GLY A 177 23.09 1.22 19.95
N TYR A 178 22.39 0.10 19.83
CA TYR A 178 22.14 -0.60 18.58
C TYR A 178 20.65 -0.93 18.46
N ARG A 179 20.09 -0.88 17.26
CA ARG A 179 18.79 -1.47 16.94
C ARG A 179 18.91 -2.37 15.72
N PHE A 180 18.43 -3.60 15.86
CA PHE A 180 18.03 -4.46 14.76
C PHE A 180 16.52 -4.34 14.57
N GLY A 181 16.06 -4.41 13.32
CA GLY A 181 14.67 -4.46 12.93
C GLY A 181 14.45 -5.38 11.74
N TYR A 182 13.36 -6.12 11.76
CA TYR A 182 12.75 -6.74 10.59
C TYR A 182 11.33 -6.17 10.47
N ILE A 183 10.97 -5.77 9.25
CA ILE A 183 9.68 -5.17 8.89
C ILE A 183 9.19 -5.95 7.68
N ASN A 184 8.01 -6.52 7.77
CA ASN A 184 7.29 -7.13 6.66
C ASN A 184 5.89 -6.52 6.60
N ALA A 185 5.47 -6.12 5.41
CA ALA A 185 4.08 -5.85 5.11
C ALA A 185 3.71 -6.53 3.78
N GLY A 186 2.50 -7.07 3.71
CA GLY A 186 1.88 -7.62 2.51
C GLY A 186 0.44 -7.10 2.39
N GLU A 187 0.00 -6.82 1.18
CA GLU A 187 -1.35 -6.41 0.85
C GLU A 187 -1.79 -7.13 -0.42
N SER A 188 -2.88 -7.89 -0.39
CA SER A 188 -3.43 -8.57 -1.57
C SER A 188 -4.89 -8.19 -1.83
N LYS A 189 -5.27 -8.17 -3.11
CA LYS A 189 -6.57 -7.70 -3.61
C LYS A 189 -7.09 -8.56 -4.74
N ASN A 190 -8.39 -8.86 -4.67
CA ASN A 190 -9.12 -9.64 -5.67
C ASN A 190 -10.01 -8.72 -6.52
N ALA A 191 -9.40 -7.71 -7.16
CA ALA A 191 -10.05 -6.74 -8.02
C ALA A 191 -9.09 -6.23 -9.10
N ALA A 192 -9.62 -5.95 -10.29
CA ALA A 192 -8.87 -5.59 -11.50
C ALA A 192 -8.11 -4.27 -11.32
N ARG A 193 -6.81 -4.28 -11.64
CA ARG A 193 -5.90 -3.15 -11.50
C ARG A 193 -6.07 -2.07 -12.56
N GLN A 194 -6.52 -2.46 -13.75
CA GLN A 194 -6.69 -1.58 -14.90
C GLN A 194 -7.97 -1.93 -15.66
N GLU A 195 -8.30 -1.10 -16.65
CA GLU A 195 -9.35 -1.38 -17.63
C GLU A 195 -8.87 -2.47 -18.59
N MET A 196 -9.67 -3.53 -18.71
CA MET A 196 -9.52 -4.66 -19.62
C MET A 196 -10.73 -4.64 -20.57
N GLN A 197 -10.60 -5.08 -21.82
CA GLN A 197 -11.73 -5.17 -22.76
C GLN A 197 -12.91 -5.99 -22.23
N LEU A 198 -12.64 -6.94 -21.32
CA LEU A 198 -13.65 -7.77 -20.66
C LEU A 198 -14.03 -7.31 -19.23
N ALA A 199 -13.35 -6.32 -18.62
CA ALA A 199 -13.61 -5.86 -17.25
C ALA A 199 -13.07 -4.44 -16.94
N ASP A 200 -13.89 -3.57 -16.35
CA ASP A 200 -13.49 -2.22 -15.92
C ASP A 200 -12.43 -2.24 -14.80
N MET A 201 -11.65 -1.17 -14.65
CA MET A 201 -10.77 -0.96 -13.49
C MET A 201 -11.55 -1.00 -12.16
N ASP A 202 -10.93 -1.53 -11.10
CA ASP A 202 -11.53 -1.82 -9.79
C ASP A 202 -12.66 -2.89 -9.84
N SER A 203 -12.88 -3.58 -10.98
CA SER A 203 -13.83 -4.70 -11.06
C SER A 203 -13.51 -5.81 -10.08
N HIS A 204 -14.49 -6.23 -9.29
CA HIS A 204 -14.37 -7.38 -8.39
C HIS A 204 -14.27 -8.71 -9.16
N SER A 205 -13.50 -9.70 -8.68
CA SER A 205 -13.43 -11.03 -9.32
C SER A 205 -14.82 -11.70 -9.42
N TYR A 206 -15.12 -12.33 -10.55
CA TYR A 206 -16.44 -12.89 -10.87
C TYR A 206 -16.37 -14.27 -11.57
N ASP A 207 -17.42 -15.07 -11.40
CA ASP A 207 -17.73 -16.25 -12.23
C ASP A 207 -19.25 -16.25 -12.45
N ILE A 208 -19.66 -16.03 -13.68
CA ILE A 208 -21.04 -15.80 -14.10
C ILE A 208 -21.37 -16.80 -15.20
N VAL A 209 -22.42 -17.60 -15.00
CA VAL A 209 -22.92 -18.57 -15.98
C VAL A 209 -24.37 -18.23 -16.29
N THR A 210 -24.63 -17.86 -17.55
CA THR A 210 -25.97 -17.59 -18.09
C THR A 210 -26.34 -18.70 -19.06
N ILE A 211 -27.36 -19.48 -18.71
CA ILE A 211 -27.95 -20.52 -19.58
C ILE A 211 -29.30 -19.99 -20.06
N LEU A 212 -29.50 -20.05 -21.38
CA LEU A 212 -30.71 -19.60 -22.06
C LEU A 212 -31.19 -20.70 -23.00
N LYS A 213 -32.45 -21.14 -22.90
CA LYS A 213 -32.99 -22.18 -23.79
C LYS A 213 -34.47 -22.03 -24.08
N ASN A 214 -34.89 -22.57 -25.20
CA ASN A 214 -36.30 -22.71 -25.55
C ASN A 214 -36.90 -23.99 -24.93
N LEU A 215 -38.20 -23.98 -24.69
CA LEU A 215 -38.94 -25.00 -23.93
C LEU A 215 -39.95 -25.74 -24.83
N GLN A 216 -39.46 -26.56 -25.76
CA GLN A 216 -40.32 -27.32 -26.68
C GLN A 216 -41.32 -28.26 -25.99
N ASP A 217 -41.01 -28.72 -24.77
CA ASP A 217 -41.94 -29.51 -23.92
C ASP A 217 -43.16 -28.71 -23.43
N PHE A 218 -43.06 -27.38 -23.42
CA PHE A 218 -44.11 -26.45 -22.98
C PHE A 218 -44.77 -25.75 -24.18
N ASP A 219 -43.99 -25.35 -25.18
CA ASP A 219 -44.50 -24.84 -26.46
C ASP A 219 -43.85 -25.55 -27.68
N PRO A 220 -44.56 -26.53 -28.28
CA PRO A 220 -44.05 -27.30 -29.42
C PRO A 220 -43.93 -26.53 -30.76
N ILE A 221 -44.39 -25.28 -30.88
CA ILE A 221 -44.20 -24.49 -32.14
C ILE A 221 -42.88 -23.71 -32.17
N ILE A 222 -42.14 -23.68 -31.07
CA ILE A 222 -40.85 -22.99 -30.92
C ILE A 222 -39.71 -23.94 -31.31
N SER A 223 -38.66 -23.43 -31.96
CA SER A 223 -37.48 -24.22 -32.33
C SER A 223 -36.60 -24.54 -31.13
N GLN A 224 -35.90 -25.69 -31.17
CA GLN A 224 -34.83 -25.98 -30.22
C GLN A 224 -33.76 -24.88 -30.31
N TYR A 225 -33.32 -24.42 -29.14
CA TYR A 225 -32.34 -23.36 -28.96
C TYR A 225 -31.76 -23.55 -27.56
N GLU A 226 -30.44 -23.61 -27.43
CA GLU A 226 -29.77 -23.54 -26.13
C GLU A 226 -28.42 -22.82 -26.30
N LYS A 227 -28.25 -21.76 -25.51
CA LYS A 227 -27.09 -20.89 -25.51
C LYS A 227 -26.54 -20.79 -24.08
N THR A 228 -25.24 -21.00 -23.94
CA THR A 228 -24.50 -20.82 -22.69
C THR A 228 -23.49 -19.71 -22.88
N ASN A 229 -23.53 -18.69 -22.03
CA ASN A 229 -22.46 -17.70 -21.89
C ASN A 229 -21.86 -17.85 -20.47
N ARG A 230 -20.53 -17.95 -20.38
CA ARG A 230 -19.77 -17.87 -19.15
C ARG A 230 -18.75 -16.72 -19.18
N GLU A 231 -18.92 -15.77 -18.28
CA GLU A 231 -18.00 -14.66 -18.04
C GLU A 231 -17.23 -14.94 -16.73
N LYS A 232 -15.90 -14.84 -16.74
CA LYS A 232 -15.06 -15.00 -15.54
C LYS A 232 -14.02 -13.88 -15.42
N GLY A 233 -13.89 -13.30 -14.24
CA GLY A 233 -12.82 -12.39 -13.85
C GLY A 233 -12.07 -12.97 -12.64
N ASP A 234 -10.78 -13.20 -12.77
CA ASP A 234 -9.90 -13.76 -11.74
C ASP A 234 -8.74 -12.80 -11.54
N PHE A 235 -9.01 -11.75 -10.77
CA PHE A 235 -8.09 -10.65 -10.51
C PHE A 235 -7.29 -10.91 -9.22
N SER A 236 -6.01 -10.57 -9.25
CA SER A 236 -5.05 -10.83 -8.18
C SER A 236 -3.90 -9.84 -8.24
N THR A 237 -3.88 -8.88 -7.32
CA THR A 237 -2.73 -7.99 -7.07
C THR A 237 -2.14 -8.26 -5.69
N GLU A 238 -0.82 -8.42 -5.59
CA GLU A 238 -0.02 -8.61 -4.37
C GLU A 238 1.08 -7.53 -4.25
N ASN A 239 1.01 -6.71 -3.21
CA ASN A 239 2.01 -5.72 -2.82
C ASN A 239 2.77 -6.20 -1.58
N THR A 240 4.09 -6.33 -1.63
CA THR A 240 4.92 -6.70 -0.46
C THR A 240 6.06 -5.72 -0.19
N SER A 241 6.46 -5.62 1.08
CA SER A 241 7.53 -4.74 1.57
C SER A 241 8.33 -5.46 2.65
N ASN A 242 9.48 -6.03 2.29
CA ASN A 242 10.37 -6.74 3.22
C ASN A 242 11.63 -5.93 3.49
N LYS A 243 11.85 -5.47 4.73
CA LYS A 243 12.96 -4.59 5.12
C LYS A 243 13.67 -5.07 6.40
N ILE A 244 15.01 -5.13 6.34
CA ILE A 244 15.92 -5.36 7.47
C ILE A 244 16.61 -4.04 7.81
N GLN A 245 16.38 -3.53 9.02
CA GLN A 245 16.94 -2.28 9.52
C GLN A 245 18.03 -2.52 10.56
N ASN A 246 19.15 -1.82 10.42
CA ASN A 246 20.24 -1.79 11.39
C ASN A 246 20.53 -0.33 11.76
N GLN A 247 20.57 0.02 13.04
CA GLN A 247 20.97 1.35 13.50
C GLN A 247 22.05 1.24 14.56
N ILE A 248 23.17 1.94 14.38
CA ILE A 248 24.20 2.16 15.39
C ILE A 248 24.10 3.62 15.83
N ALA A 249 24.06 3.87 17.14
CA ALA A 249 23.92 5.20 17.71
C ALA A 249 24.91 5.42 18.86
N ALA A 250 25.35 6.67 19.03
CA ALA A 250 26.17 7.11 20.14
C ALA A 250 25.67 8.45 20.69
N MET A 251 25.79 8.66 21.99
CA MET A 251 25.36 9.90 22.64
C MET A 251 26.32 10.32 23.75
N LEU A 252 26.68 11.60 23.71
CA LEU A 252 27.39 12.30 24.77
C LEU A 252 26.35 12.99 25.67
N ASP A 253 26.16 12.49 26.89
CA ASP A 253 25.23 13.05 27.88
C ASP A 253 26.00 13.98 28.85
N ARG A 254 25.57 15.24 28.94
CA ARG A 254 26.00 16.24 29.93
C ARG A 254 24.78 16.72 30.69
N GLU A 255 24.96 17.21 31.92
CA GLU A 255 23.87 17.71 32.79
C GLU A 255 22.81 18.52 32.01
N LYS A 256 23.23 19.59 31.32
CA LYS A 256 22.33 20.53 30.61
C LYS A 256 22.13 20.25 29.12
N TRP A 257 22.79 19.26 28.53
CA TRP A 257 22.59 18.93 27.10
C TRP A 257 23.03 17.51 26.75
N ASP A 258 22.40 16.91 25.74
CA ASP A 258 22.95 15.74 25.05
C ASP A 258 23.24 16.04 23.57
N LEU A 259 24.27 15.37 23.04
CA LEU A 259 24.57 15.31 21.62
C LEU A 259 24.59 13.85 21.19
N SER A 260 23.62 13.47 20.38
CA SER A 260 23.43 12.12 19.85
C SER A 260 23.66 12.09 18.34
N ILE A 261 24.18 10.97 17.84
CA ILE A 261 24.34 10.69 16.40
C ILE A 261 23.97 9.23 16.13
N TYR A 262 23.31 8.96 15.00
CA TYR A 262 23.11 7.60 14.52
C TYR A 262 23.39 7.45 13.04
N LEU A 263 23.91 6.27 12.68
CA LEU A 263 23.92 5.72 11.33
C LEU A 263 22.88 4.59 11.29
N ARG A 264 21.92 4.69 10.38
CA ARG A 264 20.92 3.64 10.10
C ARG A 264 21.06 3.18 8.66
N ASN A 265 21.16 1.87 8.47
CA ASN A 265 21.17 1.20 7.18
C ASN A 265 19.93 0.30 7.12
N GLU A 266 19.16 0.40 6.06
CA GLU A 266 17.92 -0.34 5.85
C GLU A 266 18.01 -1.02 4.50
N TYR A 267 18.07 -2.34 4.47
CA TYR A 267 18.08 -3.14 3.24
C TYR A 267 16.72 -3.80 3.05
N GLY A 268 16.15 -3.77 1.86
CA GLY A 268 14.86 -4.38 1.62
C GLY A 268 14.58 -4.76 0.17
N THR A 269 13.40 -5.34 -0.01
CA THR A 269 12.78 -5.63 -1.30
C THR A 269 11.30 -5.32 -1.18
N ASP A 270 10.87 -4.35 -1.96
CA ASP A 270 9.48 -3.99 -2.14
C ASP A 270 9.03 -4.53 -3.50
N LYS A 271 7.81 -5.04 -3.62
CA LYS A 271 7.29 -5.63 -4.84
C LYS A 271 5.82 -5.30 -5.02
N ASP A 272 5.42 -5.20 -6.27
CA ASP A 272 4.04 -5.05 -6.69
C ASP A 272 3.83 -5.98 -7.90
N ILE A 273 2.92 -6.94 -7.76
CA ILE A 273 2.69 -8.02 -8.73
C ILE A 273 1.20 -8.09 -9.00
N THR A 274 0.80 -8.12 -10.25
CA THR A 274 -0.58 -8.33 -10.71
C THR A 274 -0.61 -9.45 -11.74
N ASP A 275 -1.65 -10.27 -11.69
CA ASP A 275 -1.85 -11.44 -12.56
C ASP A 275 -3.35 -11.55 -12.94
N ASP A 276 -3.90 -10.44 -13.44
CA ASP A 276 -5.33 -10.22 -13.65
C ASP A 276 -5.82 -10.88 -14.94
N LYS A 277 -6.83 -11.75 -14.84
CA LYS A 277 -7.41 -12.47 -15.99
C LYS A 277 -8.90 -12.22 -16.12
N ALA A 278 -9.34 -11.96 -17.34
CA ALA A 278 -10.75 -11.96 -17.70
C ALA A 278 -10.97 -12.91 -18.87
N SER A 279 -12.10 -13.60 -18.89
CA SER A 279 -12.53 -14.42 -20.02
C SER A 279 -14.04 -14.41 -20.22
N SER A 280 -14.46 -14.62 -21.47
CA SER A 280 -15.85 -14.75 -21.87
C SER A 280 -15.96 -15.83 -22.94
N TYR A 281 -16.73 -16.87 -22.62
CA TYR A 281 -16.99 -18.01 -23.50
C TYR A 281 -18.48 -18.09 -23.79
N GLU A 282 -18.85 -18.12 -25.06
CA GLU A 282 -20.23 -18.25 -25.53
C GLU A 282 -20.36 -19.43 -26.50
N GLU A 283 -21.38 -20.26 -26.30
CA GLU A 283 -21.69 -21.45 -27.12
C GLU A 283 -23.19 -21.46 -27.46
N GLU A 284 -23.55 -21.72 -28.71
CA GLU A 284 -24.95 -21.94 -29.12
C GLU A 284 -25.15 -23.27 -29.87
N LEU A 285 -25.84 -24.20 -29.21
CA LEU A 285 -26.12 -25.57 -29.68
C LEU A 285 -27.05 -25.66 -30.90
N SER A 286 -27.71 -24.56 -31.29
CA SER A 286 -28.57 -24.48 -32.47
C SER A 286 -27.83 -24.10 -33.76
N ALA A 287 -26.56 -23.68 -33.67
CA ALA A 287 -25.88 -22.98 -34.77
C ALA A 287 -24.42 -23.45 -35.03
N ASP A 288 -23.90 -24.44 -34.28
CA ASP A 288 -22.47 -24.81 -34.25
C ASP A 288 -21.54 -23.59 -33.99
N TYR A 289 -22.06 -22.61 -33.25
CA TYR A 289 -21.49 -21.28 -33.02
C TYR A 289 -20.77 -21.22 -31.66
N TYR A 290 -19.57 -20.65 -31.63
CA TYR A 290 -18.94 -20.23 -30.37
C TYR A 290 -18.05 -18.99 -30.51
N ILE A 291 -17.88 -18.30 -29.39
CA ILE A 291 -16.85 -17.27 -29.17
C ILE A 291 -16.06 -17.65 -27.91
N ASP A 292 -14.74 -17.57 -27.98
CA ASP A 292 -13.88 -17.57 -26.80
C ASP A 292 -13.02 -16.30 -26.80
N LYS A 293 -12.98 -15.61 -25.66
CA LYS A 293 -12.23 -14.37 -25.44
C LYS A 293 -11.48 -14.50 -24.14
N ASN A 294 -10.16 -14.40 -24.17
CA ASN A 294 -9.30 -14.42 -22.99
C ASN A 294 -8.40 -13.18 -22.99
N GLU A 295 -8.26 -12.55 -21.83
CA GLU A 295 -7.48 -11.34 -21.64
C GLU A 295 -6.71 -11.45 -20.33
N ASN A 296 -5.42 -11.15 -20.36
CA ASN A 296 -4.50 -11.41 -19.26
C ASN A 296 -3.51 -10.25 -19.12
N PHE A 297 -3.50 -9.62 -17.96
CA PHE A 297 -2.63 -8.50 -17.61
C PHE A 297 -1.69 -8.91 -16.48
N ILE A 298 -0.40 -9.01 -16.81
CA ILE A 298 0.64 -9.38 -15.85
C ILE A 298 1.60 -8.20 -15.66
N LEU A 299 1.53 -7.56 -14.50
CA LEU A 299 2.48 -6.53 -14.06
C LEU A 299 3.40 -7.11 -12.98
N LYS A 300 4.70 -6.82 -13.06
CA LYS A 300 5.67 -7.12 -12.00
C LYS A 300 6.63 -5.95 -11.88
N ASP A 301 6.64 -5.32 -10.71
CA ASP A 301 7.47 -4.15 -10.43
C ASP A 301 8.23 -4.39 -9.11
N GLU A 302 9.52 -4.77 -9.21
CA GLU A 302 10.36 -5.17 -8.06
C GLU A 302 11.44 -4.15 -7.72
N TYR A 303 11.58 -3.87 -6.42
CA TYR A 303 12.40 -2.81 -5.86
C TYR A 303 13.35 -3.28 -4.75
N LYS A 304 14.60 -3.61 -5.08
CA LYS A 304 15.55 -4.29 -4.18
C LYS A 304 16.82 -3.50 -3.86
N GLY A 305 17.07 -3.15 -2.59
CA GLY A 305 18.35 -2.55 -2.18
C GLY A 305 18.37 -1.85 -0.84
N MET A 306 19.11 -0.73 -0.71
CA MET A 306 19.54 -0.16 0.57
C MET A 306 19.37 1.37 0.70
N ILE A 307 18.80 1.80 1.83
CA ILE A 307 18.76 3.19 2.31
C ILE A 307 19.77 3.36 3.45
N ASN A 308 20.61 4.38 3.38
CA ASN A 308 21.55 4.77 4.43
C ASN A 308 21.11 6.14 4.99
N GLN A 309 21.17 6.34 6.31
CA GLN A 309 20.73 7.55 6.99
C GLN A 309 21.72 7.92 8.08
N LEU A 310 22.31 9.11 7.99
CA LEU A 310 23.11 9.72 9.05
C LEU A 310 22.30 10.84 9.68
N PHE A 311 22.16 10.86 11.00
CA PHE A 311 21.37 11.87 11.71
C PHE A 311 22.04 12.26 13.03
N GLY A 312 22.17 13.57 13.27
CA GLY A 312 22.64 14.16 14.52
C GLY A 312 21.51 14.90 15.24
N ARG A 313 21.48 14.80 16.57
CA ARG A 313 20.53 15.47 17.46
C ARG A 313 21.27 16.15 18.60
N PHE A 314 21.09 17.46 18.74
CA PHE A 314 21.46 18.20 19.94
C PHE A 314 20.20 18.47 20.76
N ARG A 315 20.20 18.14 22.05
CA ARG A 315 19.07 18.38 22.97
C ARG A 315 19.54 19.22 24.15
N TYR A 316 19.05 20.46 24.26
CA TYR A 316 19.25 21.28 25.46
C TYR A 316 18.19 20.94 26.51
N LYS A 317 18.63 20.70 27.75
CA LYS A 317 17.82 20.24 28.88
C LYS A 317 17.77 21.36 29.92
N PHE A 318 16.61 22.00 30.06
CA PHE A 318 16.44 23.18 30.91
C PHE A 318 15.64 22.92 32.20
N LEU A 319 14.90 21.81 32.29
CA LEU A 319 14.26 21.35 33.53
C LEU A 319 14.35 19.82 33.65
N GLU A 320 14.76 19.35 34.82
CA GLU A 320 14.61 17.95 35.26
C GLU A 320 13.43 17.83 36.24
N THR A 321 12.71 16.71 36.22
CA THR A 321 11.71 16.38 37.26
C THR A 321 11.83 14.93 37.70
N LYS A 322 11.37 14.63 38.92
CA LYS A 322 11.39 13.26 39.48
C LYS A 322 10.39 12.30 38.81
N ARG A 323 9.51 12.76 37.91
CA ARG A 323 8.51 11.93 37.19
C ARG A 323 8.88 11.66 35.74
N PHE A 324 9.46 12.63 35.04
CA PHE A 324 9.90 12.49 33.65
C PHE A 324 11.36 12.94 33.55
N ARG A 325 12.21 12.21 32.83
CA ARG A 325 13.65 12.53 32.77
C ARG A 325 13.97 13.81 31.97
N TYR A 326 13.11 14.23 31.03
CA TYR A 326 13.31 15.43 30.18
C TYR A 326 12.03 16.26 29.96
N PRO A 327 11.37 16.79 31.01
CA PRO A 327 10.12 17.54 30.88
C PRO A 327 10.29 18.87 30.14
N GLY A 328 11.38 19.58 30.42
CA GLY A 328 11.78 20.81 29.72
C GLY A 328 13.00 20.55 28.85
N ASN A 329 12.81 20.36 27.54
CA ASN A 329 13.90 20.21 26.59
C ASN A 329 13.59 20.82 25.22
N LEU A 330 14.64 21.31 24.55
CA LEU A 330 14.62 21.76 23.16
C LEU A 330 15.59 20.86 22.37
N ALA A 331 15.07 20.09 21.43
CA ALA A 331 15.83 19.24 20.53
C ALA A 331 15.92 19.88 19.13
N LEU A 332 17.14 19.91 18.58
CA LEU A 332 17.47 20.25 17.21
C LEU A 332 18.08 19.01 16.56
N GLY A 333 17.52 18.57 15.43
CA GLY A 333 17.96 17.40 14.70
C GLY A 333 18.18 17.72 13.22
N LEU A 334 19.23 17.17 12.65
CA LEU A 334 19.59 17.30 11.23
C LEU A 334 20.10 15.95 10.73
N GLY A 335 19.74 15.57 9.51
CA GLY A 335 20.22 14.35 8.91
C GLY A 335 20.18 14.33 7.39
N PHE A 336 20.83 13.31 6.87
CA PHE A 336 21.08 13.06 5.47
C PHE A 336 20.73 11.61 5.15
N ARG A 337 19.95 11.39 4.10
CA ARG A 337 19.56 10.08 3.56
C ARG A 337 20.24 9.90 2.21
N HIS A 338 20.84 8.74 2.00
CA HIS A 338 21.36 8.33 0.69
C HIS A 338 21.03 6.87 0.42
N SER A 339 20.32 6.60 -0.67
CA SER A 339 19.94 5.24 -1.05
C SER A 339 20.61 4.79 -2.36
N PHE A 340 20.67 3.47 -2.51
CA PHE A 340 21.22 2.69 -3.62
C PHE A 340 20.36 1.43 -3.73
N PHE A 341 19.72 1.12 -4.86
CA PHE A 341 18.92 -0.10 -5.00
C PHE A 341 18.76 -0.48 -6.49
N LYS A 342 18.16 -1.63 -6.89
CA LYS A 342 17.84 -2.08 -8.27
C LYS A 342 16.33 -2.35 -8.52
N SER A 343 15.74 -1.70 -9.51
CA SER A 343 14.34 -1.66 -9.96
C SER A 343 14.22 -2.33 -11.32
N ASN A 344 13.22 -3.18 -11.46
CA ASN A 344 12.87 -3.80 -12.74
C ASN A 344 11.34 -3.82 -12.84
N TYR A 345 10.83 -3.34 -13.97
CA TYR A 345 9.41 -3.31 -14.34
C TYR A 345 9.21 -4.23 -15.54
N THR A 346 8.17 -5.06 -15.51
CA THR A 346 7.65 -5.78 -16.66
C THR A 346 6.14 -5.75 -16.66
N GLU A 347 5.55 -5.44 -17.79
CA GLU A 347 4.11 -5.41 -18.03
C GLU A 347 3.84 -6.16 -19.34
N ASP A 348 3.14 -7.29 -19.24
CA ASP A 348 2.69 -8.10 -20.36
C ASP A 348 1.15 -8.03 -20.41
N THR A 349 0.59 -7.46 -21.48
CA THR A 349 -0.86 -7.54 -21.78
C THR A 349 -1.05 -8.51 -22.94
N ILE A 350 -1.88 -9.53 -22.74
CA ILE A 350 -2.21 -10.56 -23.75
C ILE A 350 -3.73 -10.51 -23.99
N TYR A 351 -4.12 -10.53 -25.27
CA TYR A 351 -5.51 -10.64 -25.70
C TYR A 351 -5.65 -11.74 -26.74
N GLU A 352 -6.54 -12.69 -26.48
CA GLU A 352 -6.88 -13.85 -27.29
C GLU A 352 -8.38 -13.79 -27.62
N HIS A 353 -8.73 -13.98 -28.89
CA HIS A 353 -10.12 -14.02 -29.33
C HIS A 353 -10.28 -14.96 -30.53
N ASP A 354 -11.06 -16.01 -30.32
CA ASP A 354 -11.53 -16.93 -31.34
C ASP A 354 -13.03 -16.68 -31.59
N ASP A 355 -13.45 -16.73 -32.86
CA ASP A 355 -14.81 -16.40 -33.31
C ASP A 355 -15.22 -17.34 -34.46
N ILE A 356 -16.42 -17.92 -34.37
CA ILE A 356 -17.08 -18.68 -35.43
C ILE A 356 -18.49 -18.11 -35.61
N ASP A 357 -18.65 -17.14 -36.51
CA ASP A 357 -19.97 -16.61 -36.88
C ASP A 357 -20.67 -17.52 -37.92
N PHE A 358 -21.99 -17.39 -38.00
CA PHE A 358 -22.90 -18.13 -38.88
C PHE A 358 -22.84 -17.66 -40.36
N LEU A 359 -21.76 -16.96 -40.76
CA LEU A 359 -21.68 -16.13 -41.97
C LEU A 359 -20.29 -16.15 -42.66
N ASP A 360 -19.71 -17.34 -42.86
CA ASP A 360 -18.53 -17.65 -43.71
C ASP A 360 -17.14 -17.15 -43.22
N ASP A 361 -17.07 -16.13 -42.35
CA ASP A 361 -15.82 -15.65 -41.73
C ASP A 361 -15.60 -16.22 -40.31
N ARG A 362 -14.63 -17.14 -40.16
CA ARG A 362 -14.08 -17.53 -38.85
C ARG A 362 -12.72 -16.87 -38.66
N TYR A 363 -12.38 -16.45 -37.43
CA TYR A 363 -11.04 -15.93 -37.16
C TYR A 363 -10.53 -16.26 -35.74
N THR A 364 -9.21 -16.39 -35.64
CA THR A 364 -8.46 -16.56 -34.39
C THR A 364 -7.44 -15.44 -34.27
N ARG A 365 -7.47 -14.67 -33.19
CA ARG A 365 -6.58 -13.52 -32.98
C ARG A 365 -5.86 -13.61 -31.64
N LEU A 366 -4.53 -13.57 -31.70
CA LEU A 366 -3.65 -13.34 -30.56
C LEU A 366 -3.01 -11.96 -30.71
N ALA A 367 -3.00 -11.17 -29.65
CA ALA A 367 -2.24 -9.93 -29.55
C ALA A 367 -1.49 -9.89 -28.21
N THR A 368 -0.30 -9.31 -28.21
CA THR A 368 0.55 -9.23 -27.03
C THR A 368 1.40 -7.95 -27.06
N ASP A 369 1.20 -7.13 -26.04
CA ASP A 369 1.92 -5.89 -25.79
C ASP A 369 2.82 -6.11 -24.58
N LYS A 370 4.12 -5.84 -24.71
CA LYS A 370 5.10 -6.01 -23.63
C LYS A 370 5.90 -4.74 -23.45
N TYR A 371 5.97 -4.24 -22.22
CA TYR A 371 6.77 -3.10 -21.82
C TYR A 371 7.64 -3.44 -20.61
N SER A 372 8.92 -3.01 -20.63
CA SER A 372 9.84 -3.26 -19.51
C SER A 372 10.95 -2.21 -19.41
N TYR A 373 11.49 -2.02 -18.20
CA TYR A 373 12.71 -1.23 -17.97
C TYR A 373 13.53 -1.74 -16.77
N ASP A 374 14.83 -1.40 -16.74
CA ASP A 374 15.80 -1.85 -15.73
C ASP A 374 16.73 -0.72 -15.19
N ALA A 375 16.96 -0.63 -13.86
CA ALA A 375 17.34 0.65 -13.21
C ALA A 375 17.96 0.62 -11.75
N ASP A 376 19.05 1.36 -11.34
CA ASP A 376 19.71 1.29 -9.98
C ASP A 376 19.95 2.61 -9.10
N ALA A 377 19.17 3.11 -8.07
CA ALA A 377 19.13 4.58 -7.66
C ALA A 377 19.62 5.21 -6.35
N LYS A 378 20.00 6.49 -6.59
CA LYS A 378 20.21 7.68 -5.77
C LYS A 378 18.87 8.14 -5.21
N GLY A 379 18.70 7.92 -3.93
CA GLY A 379 18.07 8.92 -3.09
C GLY A 379 19.11 9.90 -2.58
N LEU A 380 18.77 11.18 -2.59
CA LEU A 380 19.40 12.22 -1.79
C LEU A 380 18.29 12.88 -0.97
N GLY A 381 18.32 12.66 0.34
CA GLY A 381 17.35 13.20 1.27
C GLY A 381 17.99 14.05 2.36
N PHE A 382 17.27 15.09 2.76
CA PHE A 382 17.56 15.97 3.89
C PHE A 382 16.44 15.83 4.91
N MET A 383 16.81 15.69 6.19
CA MET A 383 15.90 15.66 7.32
C MET A 383 16.26 16.77 8.31
N GLY A 384 15.25 17.50 8.79
CA GLY A 384 15.40 18.50 9.84
C GLY A 384 14.27 18.39 10.86
N SER A 385 14.57 18.61 12.14
CA SER A 385 13.57 18.60 13.20
C SER A 385 13.89 19.59 14.31
N VAL A 386 12.91 20.36 14.74
CA VAL A 386 12.91 21.15 15.98
C VAL A 386 11.77 20.63 16.84
N VAL A 387 12.04 20.30 18.11
CA VAL A 387 11.01 19.86 19.06
C VAL A 387 11.23 20.53 20.41
N LEU A 388 10.19 21.16 20.95
CA LEU A 388 10.16 21.78 22.27
C LEU A 388 9.15 21.05 23.15
N SER A 389 9.61 20.51 24.27
CA SER A 389 8.77 20.11 25.40
C SER A 389 8.98 21.13 26.51
N TYR A 390 7.91 21.75 27.00
CA TYR A 390 7.96 22.81 28.01
C TYR A 390 6.85 22.62 29.07
N PRO A 391 7.19 22.43 30.36
CA PRO A 391 6.19 22.41 31.43
C PRO A 391 5.76 23.84 31.76
N LEU A 392 4.50 24.18 31.49
CA LEU A 392 3.91 25.47 31.82
C LEU A 392 3.70 25.63 33.34
N ASN A 393 3.51 24.52 34.06
CA ASN A 393 3.49 24.41 35.52
C ASN A 393 3.63 22.93 35.92
N GLU A 394 3.52 22.58 37.21
CA GLU A 394 3.63 21.20 37.71
C GLU A 394 2.60 20.21 37.13
N ARG A 395 1.48 20.72 36.61
CA ARG A 395 0.35 19.94 36.09
C ARG A 395 0.19 20.01 34.57
N THR A 396 0.78 21.01 33.91
CA THR A 396 0.55 21.27 32.48
C THR A 396 1.87 21.21 31.70
N MET A 397 1.93 20.37 30.67
CA MET A 397 3.03 20.33 29.69
C MET A 397 2.54 20.71 28.30
N LEU A 398 3.29 21.56 27.62
CA LEU A 398 3.16 21.93 26.22
C LEU A 398 4.24 21.24 25.41
N GLY A 399 3.86 20.61 24.30
CA GLY A 399 4.76 20.15 23.25
C GLY A 399 4.50 20.94 21.97
N MET A 400 5.55 21.25 21.22
CA MET A 400 5.45 21.75 19.84
C MET A 400 6.66 21.32 19.03
N GLY A 401 6.54 21.28 17.70
CA GLY A 401 7.67 21.00 16.84
C GLY A 401 7.47 21.43 15.39
N LEU A 402 8.55 21.25 14.62
CA LEU A 402 8.64 21.49 13.18
C LEU A 402 9.56 20.42 12.60
N LEU A 403 9.04 19.58 11.71
CA LEU A 403 9.79 18.48 11.10
C LEU A 403 9.69 18.59 9.59
N CYS A 404 10.81 18.38 8.91
CA CYS A 404 10.95 18.51 7.46
C CYS A 404 11.72 17.29 6.93
N ASP A 405 11.16 16.58 5.96
CA ASP A 405 11.86 15.55 5.18
C ASP A 405 11.71 15.91 3.70
N ILE A 406 12.84 16.14 3.03
CA ILE A 406 12.91 16.39 1.59
C ILE A 406 13.72 15.25 0.99
N ASN A 407 13.10 14.43 0.15
CA ASN A 407 13.74 13.30 -0.51
C ASN A 407 13.61 13.46 -2.02
N LYS A 408 14.74 13.56 -2.73
CA LYS A 408 14.78 13.49 -4.19
C LYS A 408 15.38 12.15 -4.60
N VAL A 409 14.71 11.48 -5.53
CA VAL A 409 15.06 10.15 -6.02
C VAL A 409 14.92 10.19 -7.55
N LYS A 410 16.01 9.94 -8.28
CA LYS A 410 16.01 9.99 -9.77
C LYS A 410 16.07 8.57 -10.35
N ARG A 411 15.91 8.44 -11.68
CA ARG A 411 16.06 7.24 -12.53
C ARG A 411 16.68 7.55 -13.92
N GLU A 412 17.45 6.62 -14.48
CA GLU A 412 18.22 6.58 -15.77
C GLU A 412 18.37 5.10 -16.22
N GLY A 413 17.26 4.41 -16.49
CA GLY A 413 17.28 3.03 -16.98
C GLY A 413 17.38 2.93 -18.51
N ASP A 414 17.44 1.70 -19.02
CA ASP A 414 17.08 1.38 -20.40
C ASP A 414 15.64 0.83 -20.40
N TYR A 415 14.82 1.15 -21.40
CA TYR A 415 13.48 0.55 -21.59
C TYR A 415 13.35 -0.17 -22.94
N SER A 416 12.41 -1.10 -23.02
CA SER A 416 12.00 -1.73 -24.28
C SER A 416 10.50 -1.99 -24.33
N PHE A 417 9.94 -1.87 -25.53
CA PHE A 417 8.56 -2.18 -25.87
C PHE A 417 8.53 -3.12 -27.08
N SER A 418 7.62 -4.10 -27.06
CA SER A 418 7.30 -4.92 -28.23
C SER A 418 5.80 -5.15 -28.33
N PHE A 419 5.26 -4.93 -29.53
CA PHE A 419 3.93 -5.37 -29.93
C PHE A 419 4.08 -6.54 -30.90
N GLU A 420 3.32 -7.60 -30.69
CA GLU A 420 3.20 -8.74 -31.58
C GLU A 420 1.73 -9.17 -31.63
N ALA A 421 1.18 -9.34 -32.82
CA ALA A 421 -0.16 -9.86 -33.01
C ALA A 421 -0.23 -10.75 -34.25
N GLU A 422 -1.06 -11.78 -34.18
CA GLU A 422 -1.43 -12.67 -35.28
C GLU A 422 -2.95 -12.67 -35.40
N THR A 423 -3.46 -12.68 -36.62
CA THR A 423 -4.88 -12.88 -36.90
C THR A 423 -5.00 -13.78 -38.12
N SER A 424 -5.56 -14.97 -37.93
CA SER A 424 -5.75 -15.98 -38.97
C SER A 424 -7.24 -16.13 -39.27
N SER A 425 -7.61 -16.09 -40.54
CA SER A 425 -9.00 -16.24 -41.00
C SER A 425 -9.19 -17.55 -41.77
N PHE A 426 -10.39 -18.14 -41.64
CA PHE A 426 -10.76 -19.44 -42.22
C PHE A 426 -12.16 -19.33 -42.85
N THR A 427 -12.46 -20.22 -43.80
CA THR A 427 -13.79 -20.33 -44.45
C THR A 427 -14.82 -21.06 -43.58
N ASP A 428 -16.08 -21.05 -44.03
CA ASP A 428 -17.18 -21.90 -43.50
C ASP A 428 -16.80 -23.39 -43.31
N VAL A 429 -15.83 -23.93 -44.07
CA VAL A 429 -15.39 -25.34 -43.99
C VAL A 429 -14.12 -25.55 -43.15
N SER A 430 -13.60 -24.50 -42.51
CA SER A 430 -12.32 -24.47 -41.77
C SER A 430 -11.05 -24.51 -42.65
N ASP A 431 -11.16 -24.25 -43.97
CA ASP A 431 -9.98 -24.04 -44.81
C ASP A 431 -9.36 -22.67 -44.50
N TRP A 432 -8.06 -22.63 -44.22
CA TRP A 432 -7.31 -21.40 -43.93
C TRP A 432 -7.29 -20.47 -45.16
N GLN A 433 -7.68 -19.22 -44.97
CA GLN A 433 -7.70 -18.19 -46.02
C GLN A 433 -6.42 -17.35 -46.02
N ASN A 434 -6.04 -16.82 -44.85
CA ASN A 434 -4.84 -16.01 -44.66
C ASN A 434 -4.44 -15.92 -43.18
N THR A 435 -3.22 -15.43 -42.95
CA THR A 435 -2.73 -14.97 -41.65
C THR A 435 -2.09 -13.60 -41.81
N SER A 436 -2.56 -12.63 -41.04
CA SER A 436 -1.94 -11.31 -40.91
C SER A 436 -1.15 -11.26 -39.60
N THR A 437 0.18 -11.12 -39.71
CA THR A 437 1.08 -10.94 -38.56
C THR A 437 1.53 -9.49 -38.48
N ALA A 438 1.38 -8.85 -37.33
CA ALA A 438 1.70 -7.45 -37.10
C ALA A 438 2.69 -7.31 -35.94
N TYR A 439 3.87 -6.74 -36.19
CA TYR A 439 4.93 -6.62 -35.19
C TYR A 439 5.59 -5.24 -35.17
N GLN A 440 6.05 -4.81 -33.99
CA GLN A 440 6.73 -3.54 -33.75
C GLN A 440 7.67 -3.67 -32.54
N TYR A 441 8.83 -3.02 -32.60
CA TYR A 441 9.79 -2.97 -31.50
C TYR A 441 10.31 -1.55 -31.27
N GLU A 442 10.43 -1.15 -30.00
CA GLU A 442 11.08 0.08 -29.57
C GLU A 442 12.00 -0.17 -28.38
N LYS A 443 13.06 0.64 -28.26
CA LYS A 443 13.83 0.81 -27.04
C LYS A 443 14.42 2.22 -26.93
N GLY A 444 14.74 2.62 -25.72
CA GLY A 444 15.37 3.91 -25.44
C GLY A 444 15.94 4.03 -24.03
N ASP A 445 16.43 5.23 -23.73
CA ASP A 445 16.84 5.61 -22.38
C ASP A 445 15.58 6.11 -21.62
N ILE A 446 15.39 5.70 -20.37
CA ILE A 446 14.27 6.17 -19.51
C ILE A 446 14.80 6.92 -18.29
N THR A 447 14.40 8.19 -18.14
CA THR A 447 14.69 9.01 -16.97
C THR A 447 13.40 9.31 -16.19
N LEU A 448 13.33 8.92 -14.93
CA LEU A 448 12.21 9.27 -14.04
C LEU A 448 12.72 10.10 -12.85
N GLU A 449 11.90 10.94 -12.22
CA GLU A 449 12.35 11.75 -11.08
C GLU A 449 11.22 12.07 -10.09
N ASP A 450 11.34 11.52 -8.88
CA ASP A 450 10.43 11.78 -7.76
C ASP A 450 11.09 12.74 -6.75
N ILE A 451 10.35 13.78 -6.38
CA ILE A 451 10.71 14.71 -5.31
C ILE A 451 9.56 14.74 -4.31
N SER A 452 9.76 14.17 -3.14
CA SER A 452 8.83 14.25 -2.01
C SER A 452 9.35 15.26 -0.98
N SER A 453 8.50 16.19 -0.55
CA SER A 453 8.78 17.13 0.52
C SER A 453 7.63 17.12 1.52
N THR A 454 7.91 16.74 2.77
CA THR A 454 6.93 16.70 3.86
C THR A 454 7.32 17.67 4.96
N LEU A 455 6.43 18.61 5.25
CA LEU A 455 6.49 19.48 6.41
C LEU A 455 5.44 19.03 7.43
N SER A 456 5.83 18.82 8.68
CA SER A 456 4.95 18.46 9.79
C SER A 456 5.11 19.42 10.96
N VAL A 457 4.01 19.84 11.57
CA VAL A 457 3.96 20.78 12.70
C VAL A 457 3.07 20.16 13.81
N PRO A 458 3.65 19.33 14.70
CA PRO A 458 2.97 18.82 15.87
C PRO A 458 2.84 19.89 16.95
N VAL A 459 1.68 19.96 17.61
CA VAL A 459 1.42 20.77 18.82
C VAL A 459 0.55 19.95 19.76
N GLY A 460 0.85 19.92 21.05
CA GLY A 460 0.06 19.16 22.01
C GLY A 460 0.17 19.63 23.45
N LEU A 461 -0.83 19.29 24.25
CA LEU A 461 -0.98 19.69 25.64
C LEU A 461 -1.30 18.46 26.50
N GLU A 462 -0.63 18.31 27.63
CA GLU A 462 -0.99 17.35 28.70
C GLU A 462 -1.36 18.13 29.96
N TYR A 463 -2.50 17.82 30.59
CA TYR A 463 -2.96 18.44 31.82
C TYR A 463 -3.42 17.42 32.86
N TRP A 464 -2.71 17.38 34.00
CA TRP A 464 -2.99 16.54 35.16
C TRP A 464 -4.01 17.21 36.09
N PHE A 465 -5.30 16.93 35.87
CA PHE A 465 -6.39 17.65 36.53
C PHE A 465 -6.62 17.28 38.01
N THR A 466 -6.21 16.08 38.45
CA THR A 466 -6.38 15.63 39.85
C THR A 466 -5.23 16.03 40.77
N ASN A 467 -5.53 16.46 42.00
CA ASN A 467 -4.52 16.86 43.01
C ASN A 467 -3.53 15.74 43.39
N ASN A 468 -3.93 14.47 43.33
CA ASN A 468 -3.04 13.32 43.56
C ASN A 468 -2.22 12.92 42.31
N MET A 469 -2.35 13.67 41.21
CA MET A 469 -1.66 13.46 39.94
C MET A 469 -1.80 12.02 39.43
N LYS A 470 -3.02 11.47 39.52
CA LYS A 470 -3.40 10.17 38.95
C LYS A 470 -4.02 10.26 37.56
N TRP A 471 -4.83 11.29 37.29
CA TRP A 471 -5.48 11.45 35.99
C TRP A 471 -4.89 12.62 35.20
N ALA A 472 -4.74 12.42 33.90
CA ALA A 472 -4.43 13.47 32.93
C ALA A 472 -5.35 13.41 31.72
N MET A 473 -5.67 14.57 31.18
CA MET A 473 -6.20 14.74 29.82
C MET A 473 -5.08 15.20 28.89
N ARG A 474 -5.17 14.83 27.62
CA ARG A 474 -4.26 15.25 26.56
C ARG A 474 -5.04 15.68 25.33
N PHE A 475 -4.47 16.63 24.61
CA PHE A 475 -4.98 17.15 23.35
C PHE A 475 -3.80 17.37 22.40
N GLY A 476 -4.01 17.13 21.11
CA GLY A 476 -2.96 17.21 20.11
C GLY A 476 -3.45 17.54 18.72
N SER A 477 -2.64 18.28 17.97
CA SER A 477 -2.84 18.62 16.58
C SER A 477 -1.55 18.34 15.80
N MET A 478 -1.68 17.74 14.62
CA MET A 478 -0.59 17.61 13.64
C MET A 478 -1.05 18.28 12.34
N PHE A 479 -0.43 19.40 11.96
CA PHE A 479 -0.52 19.88 10.59
C PHE A 479 0.55 19.17 9.73
N LYS A 480 0.19 18.67 8.57
CA LYS A 480 1.09 18.02 7.61
C LYS A 480 0.84 18.57 6.21
N ARG A 481 1.89 19.05 5.55
CA ARG A 481 1.90 19.39 4.12
C ARG A 481 2.87 18.48 3.40
N THR A 482 2.36 17.71 2.44
CA THR A 482 3.14 16.82 1.58
C THR A 482 3.06 17.35 0.15
N MET A 483 4.21 17.60 -0.46
CA MET A 483 4.35 17.86 -1.89
C MET A 483 5.05 16.68 -2.53
N LYS A 484 4.48 16.14 -3.60
CA LYS A 484 5.15 15.25 -4.54
C LYS A 484 5.29 15.96 -5.89
N ILE A 485 6.43 15.77 -6.53
CA ILE A 485 6.67 16.05 -7.95
C ILE A 485 7.18 14.74 -8.54
N GLU A 486 6.50 14.23 -9.56
CA GLU A 486 6.82 12.98 -10.25
C GLU A 486 7.04 13.34 -11.72
N LYS A 487 8.17 12.94 -12.30
CA LYS A 487 8.50 13.21 -13.72
C LYS A 487 8.88 11.94 -14.45
N SER A 488 8.54 11.89 -15.73
CA SER A 488 9.08 10.92 -16.68
C SER A 488 9.71 11.64 -17.88
N LEU A 489 10.69 11.01 -18.48
CA LEU A 489 11.36 11.39 -19.71
C LEU A 489 11.72 10.08 -20.43
N HIS A 490 11.15 9.89 -21.62
CA HIS A 490 11.41 8.74 -22.47
C HIS A 490 12.16 9.23 -23.71
N GLU A 491 13.35 8.67 -23.97
CA GLU A 491 14.21 9.07 -25.09
C GLU A 491 14.45 7.86 -26.00
N PRO A 492 13.58 7.64 -27.02
CA PRO A 492 13.70 6.51 -27.95
C PRO A 492 15.05 6.53 -28.70
N THR A 493 15.78 5.42 -28.69
CA THR A 493 17.08 5.27 -29.39
C THR A 493 17.04 4.29 -30.56
N LEU A 494 16.05 3.40 -30.61
CA LEU A 494 15.71 2.58 -31.77
C LEU A 494 14.20 2.35 -31.81
N ILE A 495 13.62 2.58 -32.98
CA ILE A 495 12.20 2.40 -33.29
C ILE A 495 12.13 1.58 -34.60
N THR A 496 11.25 0.58 -34.68
CA THR A 496 10.83 -0.01 -35.97
C THR A 496 9.45 0.50 -36.35
N PRO A 497 9.14 0.68 -37.65
CA PRO A 497 7.75 0.83 -38.07
C PRO A 497 6.95 -0.42 -37.69
N ARG A 498 5.66 -0.28 -37.39
CA ARG A 498 4.77 -1.44 -37.29
C ARG A 498 4.70 -2.09 -38.67
N THR A 499 5.15 -3.33 -38.76
CA THR A 499 5.13 -4.10 -40.02
C THR A 499 4.01 -5.10 -39.94
N VAL A 500 3.18 -5.13 -40.98
CA VAL A 500 2.09 -6.09 -41.16
C VAL A 500 2.46 -6.97 -42.35
N GLN A 501 2.49 -8.30 -42.15
CA GLN A 501 2.70 -9.29 -43.19
C GLN A 501 1.43 -10.12 -43.34
N ASP A 502 0.82 -10.07 -44.51
CA ASP A 502 -0.36 -10.88 -44.87
C ASP A 502 0.10 -12.05 -45.77
N GLU A 503 0.02 -13.28 -45.26
CA GLU A 503 0.28 -14.51 -46.01
C GLU A 503 -1.04 -15.19 -46.35
N TRP A 504 -1.25 -15.58 -47.62
CA TRP A 504 -2.54 -16.05 -48.15
C TRP A 504 -2.48 -17.51 -48.61
N ALA A 505 -3.65 -18.13 -48.73
CA ALA A 505 -3.83 -19.53 -49.16
C ALA A 505 -3.20 -19.91 -50.52
N ASP A 506 -2.90 -18.94 -51.39
CA ASP A 506 -2.20 -19.15 -52.67
C ASP A 506 -0.67 -19.12 -52.55
N GLY A 507 -0.14 -18.89 -51.34
CA GLY A 507 1.29 -18.71 -51.06
C GLY A 507 1.82 -17.32 -51.39
N SER A 508 0.96 -16.34 -51.67
CA SER A 508 1.37 -14.94 -51.80
C SER A 508 1.58 -14.29 -50.43
N VAL A 509 2.58 -13.41 -50.36
CA VAL A 509 2.93 -12.65 -49.14
C VAL A 509 2.95 -11.16 -49.48
N ASN A 510 2.15 -10.38 -48.77
CA ASN A 510 2.16 -8.92 -48.80
C ASN A 510 2.86 -8.39 -47.54
N ILE A 511 3.65 -7.32 -47.64
CA ILE A 511 4.32 -6.70 -46.49
C ILE A 511 4.08 -5.18 -46.52
N THR A 512 3.36 -4.69 -45.51
CA THR A 512 3.01 -3.29 -45.33
C THR A 512 3.74 -2.71 -44.11
N HIS A 513 4.58 -1.70 -44.32
CA HIS A 513 5.15 -0.91 -43.22
C HIS A 513 4.24 0.28 -42.91
N LEU A 514 3.57 0.25 -41.76
CA LEU A 514 2.78 1.36 -41.26
C LEU A 514 3.70 2.42 -40.62
N PRO A 515 3.45 3.72 -40.87
CA PRO A 515 4.22 4.78 -40.21
C PRO A 515 3.93 4.75 -38.71
N TYR A 516 4.99 4.61 -37.90
CA TYR A 516 4.92 4.76 -36.45
C TYR A 516 5.80 5.95 -36.03
N VAL A 517 5.28 6.74 -35.10
CA VAL A 517 5.95 7.89 -34.50
C VAL A 517 6.01 7.62 -33.00
N SER A 518 7.22 7.50 -32.47
CA SER A 518 7.46 7.60 -31.04
C SER A 518 7.79 9.05 -30.71
N GLU A 519 7.25 9.56 -29.61
CA GLU A 519 7.47 10.93 -29.16
C GLU A 519 8.42 10.98 -27.96
N LEU A 520 9.18 12.07 -27.83
CA LEU A 520 9.93 12.34 -26.61
C LEU A 520 8.94 12.81 -25.54
N GLU A 521 8.41 11.86 -24.78
CA GLU A 521 7.53 12.17 -23.66
C GLU A 521 8.31 12.82 -22.52
N ASN A 522 7.77 13.91 -21.96
CA ASN A 522 8.35 14.62 -20.81
C ASN A 522 7.22 15.09 -19.89
N LEU A 523 6.79 14.20 -18.99
CA LEU A 523 5.68 14.44 -18.06
C LEU A 523 6.21 14.98 -16.73
N SER A 524 5.42 15.84 -16.07
CA SER A 524 5.80 16.46 -14.79
C SER A 524 4.57 16.72 -13.91
N ASN A 525 4.10 15.67 -13.25
CA ASN A 525 2.97 15.73 -12.33
C ASN A 525 3.38 16.35 -10.98
N THR A 526 2.52 17.18 -10.39
CA THR A 526 2.75 17.80 -9.07
C THR A 526 1.50 17.68 -8.20
N LYS A 527 1.62 17.00 -7.07
CA LYS A 527 0.52 16.74 -6.12
C LYS A 527 0.84 17.38 -4.77
N VAL A 528 -0.04 18.25 -4.29
CA VAL A 528 0.09 18.88 -2.96
C VAL A 528 -1.09 18.47 -2.08
N ILE A 529 -0.78 17.88 -0.93
CA ILE A 529 -1.74 17.37 0.05
C ILE A 529 -1.49 18.09 1.37
N ASN A 530 -2.54 18.66 1.96
CA ASN A 530 -2.51 19.26 3.29
C ASN A 530 -3.49 18.51 4.20
N SER A 531 -3.08 18.18 5.43
CA SER A 531 -3.96 17.70 6.50
C SER A 531 -3.70 18.47 7.80
N THR A 532 -4.74 18.58 8.62
CA THR A 532 -4.64 18.96 10.04
C THR A 532 -5.41 17.92 10.83
N ASP A 533 -4.74 17.21 11.72
CA ASP A 533 -5.26 15.99 12.33
C ASP A 533 -5.32 16.16 13.85
N LEU A 534 -6.49 15.89 14.45
CA LEU A 534 -6.79 16.18 15.85
C LEU A 534 -6.90 14.90 16.69
N SER A 535 -6.37 14.95 17.90
CA SER A 535 -6.22 13.83 18.82
C SER A 535 -6.48 14.25 20.27
N TYR A 536 -6.94 13.32 21.09
CA TYR A 536 -7.04 13.51 22.55
C TYR A 536 -6.83 12.18 23.28
N GLY A 537 -6.66 12.22 24.59
CA GLY A 537 -6.51 11.01 25.38
C GLY A 537 -6.66 11.23 26.87
N ILE A 538 -6.98 10.15 27.58
CA ILE A 538 -7.11 10.12 29.03
C ILE A 538 -6.13 9.09 29.59
N CYS A 539 -5.30 9.52 30.54
CA CYS A 539 -4.33 8.67 31.23
C CYS A 539 -4.74 8.50 32.69
N TYR A 540 -4.72 7.26 33.19
CA TYR A 540 -4.89 6.91 34.59
C TYR A 540 -3.67 6.17 35.14
N GLN A 541 -2.87 6.90 35.94
CA GLN A 541 -1.77 6.35 36.72
C GLN A 541 -2.32 5.72 38.00
N ALA A 542 -2.65 4.42 37.95
CA ALA A 542 -3.30 3.72 39.05
C ALA A 542 -2.42 3.68 40.31
N ASN A 543 -1.13 3.41 40.13
CA ASN A 543 -0.08 3.43 41.17
C ASN A 543 1.31 3.65 40.50
N LYS A 544 2.44 3.47 41.21
CA LYS A 544 3.79 3.66 40.65
C LYS A 544 4.20 2.60 39.60
N ASN A 545 3.49 1.47 39.55
CA ASN A 545 3.80 0.29 38.75
C ASN A 545 2.81 0.07 37.58
N LEU A 546 1.63 0.69 37.60
CA LEU A 546 0.58 0.53 36.59
C LEU A 546 0.05 1.88 36.11
N LYS A 547 0.06 2.05 34.79
CA LYS A 547 -0.57 3.13 34.04
C LYS A 547 -1.51 2.52 32.99
N ILE A 548 -2.72 3.05 32.88
CA ILE A 548 -3.73 2.69 31.87
C ILE A 548 -3.96 3.94 31.01
N GLU A 549 -3.97 3.80 29.69
CA GLU A 549 -4.17 4.92 28.76
C GLU A 549 -5.27 4.58 27.75
N LEU A 550 -6.21 5.52 27.61
CA LEU A 550 -7.31 5.49 26.64
C LEU A 550 -7.06 6.59 25.60
N LEU A 551 -7.08 6.22 24.32
CA LEU A 551 -6.97 7.15 23.20
C LEU A 551 -8.33 7.27 22.52
N GLY A 552 -8.71 8.47 22.11
CA GLY A 552 -9.87 8.71 21.24
C GLY A 552 -9.52 9.82 20.24
N MET A 553 -10.25 9.87 19.13
CA MET A 553 -9.96 10.79 18.03
C MET A 553 -11.19 11.59 17.61
N PHE A 554 -10.99 12.64 16.82
CA PHE A 554 -12.07 13.38 16.18
C PHE A 554 -12.01 13.12 14.67
N GLU A 555 -13.05 12.52 14.12
CA GLU A 555 -13.19 12.44 12.67
C GLU A 555 -13.50 13.83 12.09
N LYS A 556 -12.92 14.17 10.95
CA LYS A 556 -13.16 15.47 10.29
C LYS A 556 -14.62 15.66 9.82
N GLY A 557 -15.40 14.59 9.74
CA GLY A 557 -16.80 14.63 9.30
C GLY A 557 -17.83 14.61 10.44
N ASN A 558 -17.44 14.24 11.67
CA ASN A 558 -18.39 14.00 12.75
C ASN A 558 -17.85 14.54 14.08
N THR A 559 -18.37 15.68 14.54
CA THR A 559 -17.90 16.37 15.77
C THR A 559 -18.59 15.91 17.05
N ASP A 560 -19.56 15.01 16.95
CA ASP A 560 -20.38 14.55 18.07
C ASP A 560 -19.58 13.61 18.97
N LEU A 561 -19.29 14.07 20.20
CA LEU A 561 -18.82 13.17 21.25
C LEU A 561 -19.92 12.13 21.53
N TRP A 562 -19.51 10.87 21.67
CA TRP A 562 -20.37 9.70 21.99
C TRP A 562 -21.23 9.15 20.83
N ASN A 563 -20.85 9.36 19.57
CA ASN A 563 -21.36 8.56 18.45
C ASN A 563 -20.72 7.13 18.42
N THR A 564 -21.15 6.29 17.49
CA THR A 564 -20.59 4.93 17.31
C THR A 564 -19.11 4.97 16.92
N ASP A 565 -18.74 5.93 16.07
CA ASP A 565 -17.41 6.14 15.50
C ASP A 565 -16.39 6.48 16.62
N PHE A 566 -16.81 7.27 17.61
CA PHE A 566 -16.06 7.56 18.83
C PHE A 566 -15.71 6.28 19.59
N ILE A 567 -16.70 5.41 19.86
CA ILE A 567 -16.48 4.13 20.56
C ILE A 567 -15.56 3.22 19.74
N GLN A 568 -15.77 3.19 18.42
CA GLN A 568 -14.91 2.47 17.48
C GLN A 568 -13.47 3.00 17.46
N SER A 569 -13.24 4.30 17.66
CA SER A 569 -11.89 4.89 17.70
C SER A 569 -11.13 4.63 19.02
N LEU A 570 -11.78 4.04 20.04
CA LEU A 570 -11.18 3.85 21.35
C LEU A 570 -10.08 2.79 21.35
N LYS A 571 -8.83 3.22 21.53
CA LYS A 571 -7.67 2.33 21.69
C LYS A 571 -7.30 2.26 23.16
N LEU A 572 -6.75 1.11 23.59
CA LEU A 572 -6.40 0.85 24.99
C LEU A 572 -4.94 0.40 25.11
N SER A 573 -4.23 0.95 26.08
CA SER A 573 -2.85 0.55 26.41
C SER A 573 -2.63 0.40 27.91
N PHE A 574 -1.84 -0.60 28.26
CA PHE A 574 -1.29 -0.80 29.59
C PHE A 574 0.23 -0.55 29.53
N SER A 575 0.76 0.12 30.55
CA SER A 575 2.19 0.06 30.85
C SER A 575 2.38 -0.43 32.28
N LEU A 576 3.08 -1.55 32.41
CA LEU A 576 3.48 -2.13 33.68
C LEU A 576 4.96 -1.87 33.92
N LYS A 577 5.32 -1.51 35.15
CA LYS A 577 6.70 -1.32 35.59
C LYS A 577 6.97 -2.15 36.84
N PHE A 578 8.05 -2.91 36.84
CA PHE A 578 8.62 -3.58 38.02
C PHE A 578 9.98 -2.95 38.35
N ASP A 579 10.29 -2.76 39.63
CA ASP A 579 11.50 -2.04 40.10
C ASP A 579 12.74 -2.95 40.23
#